data_AF-A0A4Q5SD57-F1
#
_entry.id   AF-A0A4Q5SD57-F1
#
_cell.length_a   1.000
_cell.length_b   1.000
_cell.length_c   1.000
_cell.angle_alpha   90.00
_cell.angle_beta   90.00
_cell.angle_gamma   90.00
#
_symmetry.space_group_name_H-M   'P 1'
#
loop_
_entity.id
_entity.type
_entity.pdbx_description
1 polymer ?
#
loop_
_entity_poly.entity_id
_entity_poly.type
_entity_poly.pdbx_seq_one_letter_code
_entity_poly.pdbx_strand_id
1 'polypeptide(L)'
;MLLFAIILALTFVAGFILPWWACAIIAFVAGFVIKTSGNAFLCGFSGVAIAWLGLALLKTLPNENVLAQRMANLFHLPHWLLILLVTVLIGGLVGGFAALTGALFRKALVSLKA
;
A
#
# COMPACT_ATOMS: atom_id res chain seq x y z
N MET A 1 1.60 15.66 1.19
CA MET A 1 0.43 15.39 2.06
C MET A 1 -0.79 14.93 1.28
N LEU A 2 -1.23 15.67 0.24
CA LEU A 2 -2.38 15.25 -0.59
C LEU A 2 -2.22 13.86 -1.25
N LEU A 3 -1.05 13.58 -1.86
CA LEU A 3 -0.76 12.29 -2.48
C LEU A 3 -0.94 11.11 -1.51
N PHE A 4 -0.36 11.22 -0.31
CA PHE A 4 -0.50 10.24 0.75
C PHE A 4 -1.97 10.02 1.13
N ALA A 5 -2.72 11.09 1.38
CA ALA A 5 -4.11 11.01 1.81
C ALA A 5 -5.00 10.30 0.77
N ILE A 6 -4.80 10.61 -0.52
CA ILE A 6 -5.53 9.97 -1.62
C ILE A 6 -5.19 8.49 -1.72
N ILE A 7 -3.89 8.13 -1.69
CA ILE A 7 -3.47 6.73 -1.75
C ILE A 7 -4.06 5.95 -0.58
N LEU A 8 -3.97 6.49 0.64
CA LEU A 8 -4.52 5.86 1.85
C LEU A 8 -6.02 5.64 1.73
N ALA A 9 -6.79 6.70 1.44
CA ALA A 9 -8.25 6.62 1.40
C ALA A 9 -8.75 5.67 0.32
N LEU A 10 -8.25 5.81 -0.92
CA LEU A 10 -8.67 4.98 -2.04
C LEU A 10 -8.23 3.52 -1.86
N THR A 11 -7.01 3.26 -1.38
CA THR A 11 -6.54 1.90 -1.14
C THR A 11 -7.34 1.22 -0.03
N PHE A 12 -7.65 1.95 1.04
CA PHE A 12 -8.43 1.41 2.15
C PHE A 12 -9.84 1.01 1.70
N VAL A 13 -10.54 1.89 0.98
CA VAL A 13 -11.87 1.59 0.42
C VAL A 13 -11.81 0.47 -0.61
N ALA A 14 -10.85 0.51 -1.52
CA ALA A 14 -10.67 -0.51 -2.54
C ALA A 14 -10.42 -1.89 -1.93
N GLY A 15 -9.72 -1.98 -0.79
CA GLY A 15 -9.43 -3.25 -0.13
C GLY A 15 -10.64 -4.01 0.44
N PHE A 16 -11.85 -3.43 0.39
CA PHE A 16 -13.10 -4.13 0.71
C PHE A 16 -13.79 -4.74 -0.51
N ILE A 17 -13.53 -4.22 -1.72
CA ILE A 17 -14.32 -4.53 -2.93
C ILE A 17 -13.45 -5.16 -4.01
N LEU A 18 -12.21 -4.69 -4.14
CA LEU A 18 -11.28 -5.06 -5.21
C LEU A 18 -10.22 -6.04 -4.70
N PRO A 19 -9.59 -6.80 -5.61
CA PRO A 19 -8.42 -7.59 -5.29
C PRO A 19 -7.26 -6.73 -4.78
N TRP A 20 -6.35 -7.35 -4.03
CA TRP A 20 -5.24 -6.67 -3.36
C TRP A 20 -4.32 -5.88 -4.30
N TRP A 21 -4.17 -6.28 -5.57
CA TRP A 21 -3.33 -5.58 -6.55
C TRP A 21 -3.85 -4.19 -6.95
N ALA A 22 -5.11 -3.87 -6.62
CA ALA A 22 -5.68 -2.56 -6.91
C ALA A 22 -4.91 -1.41 -6.24
N CYS A 23 -4.27 -1.65 -5.09
CA CYS A 23 -3.45 -0.66 -4.41
C CYS A 23 -2.29 -0.14 -5.29
N ALA A 24 -1.69 -1.00 -6.12
CA ALA A 24 -0.61 -0.62 -7.02
C ALA A 24 -1.09 0.33 -8.11
N ILE A 25 -2.24 0.04 -8.73
CA ILE A 25 -2.82 0.91 -9.77
C ILE A 25 -3.22 2.26 -9.18
N ILE A 26 -3.87 2.26 -8.02
CA ILE A 26 -4.25 3.48 -7.31
C ILE A 26 -3.01 4.34 -7.01
N ALA A 27 -1.96 3.74 -6.46
CA ALA A 27 -0.72 4.43 -6.13
C ALA A 27 -0.02 4.99 -7.38
N PHE A 28 0.03 4.22 -8.46
CA PHE A 28 0.60 4.66 -9.75
C PHE A 28 -0.17 5.86 -10.32
N VAL A 29 -1.49 5.75 -10.46
CA VAL A 29 -2.33 6.81 -11.02
C VAL A 29 -2.25 8.06 -10.16
N ALA A 30 -2.31 7.93 -8.83
CA ALA A 30 -2.16 9.06 -7.92
C ALA A 30 -0.78 9.73 -8.06
N GLY A 31 0.30 8.96 -8.14
CA GLY A 31 1.66 9.47 -8.36
C GLY A 31 1.84 10.14 -9.72
N PHE A 32 1.11 9.68 -10.74
CA PHE A 32 1.12 10.27 -12.08
C PHE A 32 0.35 11.59 -12.16
N VAL A 33 -0.82 11.69 -11.53
CA VAL A 33 -1.69 12.87 -11.63
C VAL A 33 -1.22 13.99 -10.69
N ILE A 34 -0.83 13.65 -9.46
CA ILE A 34 -0.55 14.63 -8.42
C ILE A 34 0.90 15.10 -8.51
N LYS A 35 1.09 16.39 -8.78
CA LYS A 35 2.40 17.04 -8.63
C LYS A 35 2.83 17.02 -7.17
N THR A 36 3.84 16.21 -6.84
CA THR A 36 4.46 16.22 -5.52
C THR A 36 5.87 16.83 -5.59
N SER A 37 6.16 17.76 -4.69
CA SER A 37 7.52 18.24 -4.39
C SER A 37 8.25 17.32 -3.40
N GLY A 38 7.50 16.50 -2.65
CA GLY A 38 8.03 15.54 -1.68
C GLY A 38 8.26 14.14 -2.26
N ASN A 39 8.84 13.26 -1.44
CA ASN A 39 9.20 11.90 -1.82
C ASN A 39 7.95 11.04 -2.12
N ALA A 40 7.68 10.80 -3.41
CA ALA A 40 6.54 10.01 -3.89
C ALA A 40 6.54 8.57 -3.35
N PHE A 41 7.74 7.98 -3.20
CA PHE A 41 7.90 6.65 -2.61
C PHE A 41 7.39 6.61 -1.17
N LEU A 42 7.80 7.56 -0.32
CA LEU A 42 7.37 7.58 1.08
C LEU A 42 5.86 7.82 1.20
N CYS A 43 5.27 8.64 0.33
CA CYS A 43 3.81 8.85 0.30
C CYS A 43 3.07 7.57 -0.09
N GLY A 44 3.52 6.85 -1.14
CA GLY A 44 2.93 5.59 -1.56
C GLY A 44 3.12 4.47 -0.52
N PHE A 45 4.32 4.38 0.05
CA PHE A 45 4.67 3.38 1.04
C PHE A 45 3.82 3.51 2.29
N SER A 46 3.84 4.70 2.92
CA SER A 46 3.08 4.93 4.14
C SER A 46 1.57 4.87 3.88
N GLY A 47 1.09 5.36 2.74
CA GLY A 47 -0.33 5.33 2.39
C GLY A 47 -0.88 3.91 2.29
N VAL A 48 -0.20 3.04 1.54
CA VAL A 48 -0.64 1.64 1.39
C VAL A 48 -0.34 0.83 2.66
N ALA A 49 0.80 1.03 3.32
CA ALA A 49 1.14 0.32 4.56
C ALA A 49 0.10 0.58 5.66
N ILE A 50 -0.31 1.84 5.88
CA ILE A 50 -1.31 2.18 6.88
C ILE A 50 -2.69 1.65 6.49
N ALA A 51 -3.07 1.76 5.21
CA ALA A 51 -4.34 1.20 4.72
C ALA A 51 -4.40 -0.33 4.94
N TRP A 52 -3.33 -1.05 4.58
CA TRP A 52 -3.26 -2.50 4.79
C TRP A 52 -3.18 -2.89 6.26
N LEU A 53 -2.48 -2.12 7.09
CA LEU A 53 -2.46 -2.34 8.53
C LEU A 53 -3.88 -2.27 9.11
N GLY A 54 -4.63 -1.22 8.76
CA GLY A 54 -6.02 -1.07 9.19
C GLY A 54 -6.91 -2.22 8.68
N LEU A 55 -6.81 -2.56 7.40
CA LEU A 55 -7.60 -3.64 6.80
C LEU A 55 -7.29 -5.02 7.40
N ALA A 56 -6.02 -5.29 7.70
CA ALA A 56 -5.59 -6.54 8.31
C ALA A 56 -6.06 -6.64 9.76
N LEU A 57 -5.92 -5.54 10.53
CA LEU A 57 -6.39 -5.47 11.91
C LEU A 57 -7.92 -5.66 12.00
N LEU A 58 -8.68 -5.01 11.12
CA LEU A 58 -10.14 -5.16 11.06
C LEU A 58 -10.59 -6.59 10.75
N LYS A 59 -9.78 -7.37 10.01
CA LYS A 59 -10.08 -8.77 9.68
C LYS A 59 -9.61 -9.75 10.76
N THR A 60 -8.49 -9.47 11.41
CA THR A 60 -7.85 -10.41 12.34
C THR A 60 -8.38 -10.30 13.77
N LEU A 61 -8.67 -9.08 14.27
CA LEU A 61 -9.08 -8.86 15.66
C LEU A 61 -10.44 -9.52 15.99
N PRO A 62 -11.50 -9.38 15.17
CA PRO A 62 -12.78 -10.06 15.44
C PRO A 62 -12.69 -11.58 15.33
N ASN A 63 -11.65 -12.08 14.64
CA ASN A 63 -11.43 -13.49 14.40
C ASN A 63 -10.41 -14.10 15.38
N GLU A 64 -10.11 -13.41 16.49
CA GLU A 64 -9.12 -13.81 17.50
C GLU A 64 -7.75 -14.19 16.90
N ASN A 65 -7.42 -13.63 15.74
CA ASN A 65 -6.22 -13.91 14.97
C ASN A 65 -6.05 -15.38 14.51
N VAL A 66 -7.11 -16.20 14.50
CA VAL A 66 -7.03 -17.64 14.18
C VAL A 66 -6.37 -17.88 12.81
N LEU A 67 -6.79 -17.14 11.78
CA LEU A 67 -6.21 -17.29 10.43
C LEU A 67 -4.75 -16.82 10.39
N ALA A 68 -4.44 -15.68 11.01
CA ALA A 68 -3.08 -15.15 11.07
C ALA A 68 -2.14 -16.09 11.84
N GLN A 69 -2.63 -16.75 12.89
CA GLN A 69 -1.90 -17.76 13.67
C GLN A 69 -1.62 -19.01 12.83
N ARG A 70 -2.61 -19.49 12.04
CA ARG A 70 -2.39 -20.61 11.12
C ARG A 70 -1.33 -20.31 10.06
N MET A 71 -1.35 -19.08 9.52
CA MET A 71 -0.31 -18.63 8.59
C MET A 71 1.06 -18.55 9.29
N ALA A 72 1.12 -18.01 10.52
CA ALA A 72 2.35 -17.98 11.30
C ALA A 72 2.92 -19.38 11.50
N ASN A 73 2.09 -20.36 11.89
CA ASN A 73 2.50 -21.75 12.03
C ASN A 73 2.99 -22.35 10.71
N LEU A 74 2.30 -22.09 9.59
CA LEU A 74 2.71 -22.56 8.26
C LEU A 74 4.11 -22.05 7.87
N PHE A 75 4.44 -20.80 8.24
CA PHE A 75 5.74 -20.19 7.99
C PHE A 75 6.74 -20.41 9.14
N HIS A 76 6.42 -21.27 10.12
CA HIS A 76 7.24 -21.53 11.32
C HIS A 76 7.62 -20.26 12.10
N LEU A 77 6.72 -19.26 12.14
CA LEU A 77 6.92 -18.01 12.85
C LEU A 77 6.41 -18.11 14.29
N PRO A 78 7.09 -17.47 15.26
CA PRO A 78 6.70 -17.54 16.68
C PRO A 78 5.39 -16.83 17.00
N HIS A 79 4.96 -15.86 16.19
CA HIS A 79 3.78 -15.05 16.49
C HIS A 79 3.12 -14.44 15.24
N TRP A 80 1.78 -14.34 15.25
CA TRP A 80 0.98 -13.80 14.14
C TRP A 80 1.29 -12.34 13.79
N LEU A 81 1.80 -11.55 14.74
CA LEU A 81 2.23 -10.16 14.46
C LEU A 81 3.31 -10.09 13.38
N LEU A 82 4.13 -11.13 13.21
CA LEU A 82 5.12 -11.17 12.13
C LEU A 82 4.47 -11.30 10.76
N ILE A 83 3.37 -12.07 10.65
CA ILE A 83 2.56 -12.13 9.43
C ILE A 83 1.93 -10.76 9.13
N LEU A 84 1.42 -10.08 10.15
CA LEU A 84 0.88 -8.72 10.01
C LEU A 84 1.97 -7.75 9.51
N LEU A 85 3.16 -7.78 10.12
CA LEU A 85 4.28 -6.92 9.73
C LEU A 85 4.69 -7.18 8.27
N VAL A 86 4.86 -8.44 7.88
CA VAL A 86 5.20 -8.81 6.50
C VAL A 86 4.12 -8.33 5.52
N THR A 87 2.84 -8.50 5.88
CA THR A 87 1.71 -8.01 5.06
C THR A 87 1.83 -6.51 4.84
N VAL A 88 1.98 -5.74 5.90
CA VAL A 88 2.10 -4.26 5.85
C VAL A 88 3.32 -3.82 5.05
N LEU A 89 4.47 -4.50 5.22
CA LEU A 89 5.70 -4.19 4.49
C LEU A 89 5.56 -4.47 3.00
N ILE A 90 4.99 -5.62 2.61
CA ILE A 90 4.75 -5.96 1.21
C ILE A 90 3.82 -4.94 0.57
N GLY A 91 2.69 -4.65 1.22
CA GLY A 91 1.75 -3.63 0.74
C GLY A 91 2.42 -2.26 0.60
N GLY A 92 3.16 -1.83 1.61
CA GLY A 92 3.93 -0.59 1.59
C GLY A 92 4.93 -0.54 0.44
N LEU A 93 5.75 -1.57 0.25
CA LEU A 93 6.73 -1.60 -0.85
C LEU A 93 6.04 -1.51 -2.21
N VAL A 94 4.98 -2.29 -2.44
CA VAL A 94 4.18 -2.23 -3.67
C VAL A 94 3.63 -0.82 -3.91
N GLY A 95 3.03 -0.20 -2.88
CA GLY A 95 2.51 1.16 -2.96
C GLY A 95 3.60 2.21 -3.22
N GLY A 96 4.74 2.10 -2.54
CA GLY A 96 5.86 3.02 -2.67
C GLY A 96 6.48 3.00 -4.06
N PHE A 97 6.77 1.82 -4.59
CA PHE A 97 7.31 1.69 -5.95
C PHE A 97 6.29 2.10 -7.00
N ALA A 98 5.01 1.74 -6.85
CA ALA A 98 3.98 2.15 -7.80
C ALA A 98 3.83 3.68 -7.87
N ALA A 99 3.75 4.35 -6.71
CA ALA A 99 3.66 5.81 -6.65
C ALA A 99 4.91 6.49 -7.23
N LEU A 100 6.11 5.96 -6.95
CA LEU A 100 7.36 6.45 -7.50
C LEU A 100 7.37 6.33 -9.03
N THR A 101 7.00 5.17 -9.56
CA THR A 101 6.94 4.93 -11.01
C THR A 101 5.95 5.87 -11.69
N GLY A 102 4.77 6.09 -11.12
CA GLY A 102 3.79 7.05 -11.64
C GLY A 102 4.36 8.48 -11.73
N ALA A 103 5.04 8.92 -10.68
CA ALA A 103 5.66 10.24 -10.63
C ALA A 103 6.83 10.39 -11.63
N LEU A 104 7.67 9.35 -11.79
CA LEU A 104 8.76 9.34 -12.75
C LEU A 104 8.26 9.30 -14.20
N PHE A 105 7.23 8.50 -14.47
CA PHE A 105 6.61 8.38 -15.79
C PHE A 105 6.06 9.74 -16.25
N ARG A 106 5.40 10.46 -15.35
CA ARG A 106 4.96 11.85 -15.58
C ARG A 106 6.12 12.78 -15.95
N LYS A 107 7.24 12.70 -15.22
CA LYS A 107 8.43 13.53 -15.49
C LYS A 107 9.04 13.23 -16.86
N ALA A 108 9.17 11.95 -17.20
CA ALA A 108 9.67 11.51 -18.50
C ALA A 108 8.82 12.07 -19.66
N LEU A 109 7.49 11.99 -19.54
CA LEU A 109 6.57 12.52 -20.56
C LEU A 109 6.60 14.04 -20.70
N VAL A 110 6.82 14.78 -19.61
CA VAL A 110 6.97 16.24 -19.67
C VAL A 110 8.31 16.62 -20.30
N SER A 111 9.39 15.88 -19.99
CA SER A 111 10.73 16.13 -20.56
C SER A 111 10.80 15.86 -22.07
N LEU A 112 10.00 14.93 -22.60
CA LEU A 112 9.95 14.64 -24.04
C LEU A 112 9.21 15.73 -24.85
N LYS A 113 8.45 16.60 -24.18
CA LYS A 113 7.67 17.67 -24.80
C LYS A 113 8.37 19.04 -24.77
N ALA A 114 9.51 19.14 -24.10
CA ALA A 114 10.33 20.34 -24.00
C ALA A 114 11.50 20.25 -24.99
#